data_AF-A0A1H9RP78-F1
#
_entry.id   AF-A0A1H9RP78-F1
#
_cell.length_a   1.000
_cell.length_b   1.000
_cell.length_c   1.000
_cell.angle_alpha   90.00
_cell.angle_beta   90.00
_cell.angle_gamma   90.00
#
_symmetry.space_group_name_H-M   'P 1'
#
loop_
_entity.id
_entity.type
_entity.pdbx_description
1 polymer ?
#
loop_
_entity_poly.entity_id
_entity_poly.type
_entity_poly.pdbx_seq_one_letter_code
_entity_poly.pdbx_strand_id
1 'polypeptide(L)'
;MNNHSLKVSSRIAVLDVGMYIFRYVSDTSAPKNSSLSLHQAPIGKGAVDFFPASGITRNTLTAPGDCIIVRIKGAQASVLITEYHPEGESAAIQLRIDQINTSPAGPKPGTTQKANAPQPVRLKLHGHIETRGDVVVENGWLGAPNTLLRLEGFSVDWKDQPQDVSLAYLCRSGKNSEPQIALAGQFVGTRRQAKPITSVAFALTGQRAAHYELSGQAVFGGQPPLTVAPDKELTGPNGTEQLVALRLVITPRAAQVSPPASPWSDTETTQIFRNS
;
A
#
# COMPACT_ATOMS: atom_id res chain seq x y z
N MET A 1 33.58 4.24 -33.30
CA MET A 1 32.25 4.60 -32.75
C MET A 1 31.86 3.47 -31.82
N ASN A 2 31.99 3.68 -30.50
CA ASN A 2 31.63 2.65 -29.52
C ASN A 2 30.10 2.66 -29.36
N ASN A 3 29.43 1.64 -29.87
CA ASN A 3 28.01 1.42 -29.62
C ASN A 3 27.87 0.92 -28.17
N HIS A 4 27.62 1.84 -27.23
CA HIS A 4 27.15 1.46 -25.91
C HIS A 4 25.67 1.05 -26.04
N SER A 5 25.36 -0.22 -25.81
CA SER A 5 23.96 -0.65 -25.74
C SER A 5 23.37 -0.20 -24.40
N LEU A 6 22.19 0.42 -24.45
CA LEU A 6 21.50 0.96 -23.28
C LEU A 6 20.13 0.30 -23.20
N LYS A 7 19.83 -0.34 -22.08
CA LYS A 7 18.49 -0.88 -21.82
C LYS A 7 17.65 0.24 -21.20
N VAL A 8 16.58 0.61 -21.91
CA VAL A 8 15.65 1.64 -21.47
C VAL A 8 14.34 0.98 -21.08
N SER A 9 13.82 1.30 -19.90
CA SER A 9 12.47 0.87 -19.48
C SER A 9 11.69 2.07 -18.98
N SER A 10 10.42 2.16 -19.37
CA SER A 10 9.57 3.30 -19.02
C SER A 10 8.28 2.82 -18.34
N ARG A 11 7.84 3.57 -17.33
CA ARG A 11 6.55 3.39 -16.66
C ARG A 11 5.89 4.73 -16.40
N ILE A 12 4.58 4.73 -16.19
CA ILE A 12 3.80 5.94 -15.94
C ILE A 12 3.21 5.88 -14.54
N ALA A 13 3.39 6.95 -13.77
CA ALA A 13 2.71 7.17 -12.50
C ALA A 13 1.60 8.21 -12.70
N VAL A 14 0.34 7.81 -12.50
CA VAL A 14 -0.81 8.72 -12.52
C VAL A 14 -1.01 9.26 -11.12
N LEU A 15 -1.05 10.58 -10.97
CA LEU A 15 -1.10 11.28 -9.68
C LEU A 15 -2.23 12.30 -9.63
N ASP A 16 -2.93 12.35 -8.50
CA ASP A 16 -3.92 13.39 -8.22
C ASP A 16 -3.25 14.74 -7.91
N VAL A 17 -4.04 15.81 -7.85
CA VAL A 17 -3.56 17.16 -7.50
C VAL A 17 -2.91 17.14 -6.11
N GLY A 18 -1.69 17.68 -6.00
CA GLY A 18 -0.94 17.65 -4.74
C GLY A 18 0.56 17.85 -4.93
N MET A 19 1.31 17.75 -3.83
CA MET A 19 2.77 17.71 -3.86
C MET A 19 3.26 16.32 -3.48
N TYR A 20 4.34 15.88 -4.11
CA TYR A 20 4.92 14.54 -3.97
C TYR A 20 6.44 14.63 -3.89
N ILE A 21 7.09 13.64 -3.29
CA ILE A 21 8.54 13.42 -3.29
C ILE A 21 8.80 12.12 -4.02
N PHE A 22 9.55 12.19 -5.10
CA PHE A 22 10.08 11.03 -5.81
C PHE A 22 11.50 10.80 -5.31
N ARG A 23 11.77 9.65 -4.69
CA ARG A 23 13.06 9.34 -4.06
C ARG A 23 13.63 8.03 -4.60
N TYR A 24 14.87 8.07 -5.08
CA TYR A 24 15.64 6.87 -5.39
C TYR A 24 16.09 6.21 -4.08
N VAL A 25 15.66 4.97 -3.85
CA VAL A 25 16.01 4.14 -2.68
C VAL A 25 16.86 2.94 -3.11
N SER A 26 17.69 2.45 -2.20
CA SER A 26 18.55 1.28 -2.40
C SER A 26 18.32 0.25 -1.30
N ASP A 27 18.06 -1.00 -1.69
CA ASP A 27 18.14 -2.17 -0.82
C ASP A 27 19.38 -2.99 -1.22
N THR A 28 20.50 -2.82 -0.51
CA THR A 28 21.77 -3.61 -0.53
C THR A 28 22.47 -3.97 -1.87
N SER A 29 21.88 -3.71 -3.04
CA SER A 29 22.47 -3.88 -4.37
C SER A 29 22.00 -2.78 -5.33
N ALA A 30 22.24 -1.51 -4.98
CA ALA A 30 21.94 -0.41 -5.90
C ALA A 30 22.72 -0.57 -7.21
N PRO A 31 22.07 -0.43 -8.37
CA PRO A 31 22.80 -0.38 -9.62
C PRO A 31 23.72 0.85 -9.61
N LYS A 32 25.01 0.64 -9.88
CA LYS A 32 26.06 1.64 -9.72
C LYS A 32 26.05 2.70 -10.82
N ASN A 33 25.50 2.38 -11.98
CA ASN A 33 25.56 3.24 -13.17
C ASN A 33 24.20 3.42 -13.85
N SER A 34 23.11 3.03 -13.18
CA SER A 34 21.76 3.21 -13.70
C SER A 34 21.15 4.52 -13.21
N SER A 35 20.35 5.15 -14.06
CA SER A 35 19.73 6.44 -13.75
C SER A 35 18.25 6.45 -14.14
N LEU A 36 17.50 7.39 -13.56
CA LEU A 36 16.06 7.52 -13.73
C LEU A 36 15.69 8.97 -14.02
N SER A 37 15.04 9.22 -15.15
CA SER A 37 14.52 10.54 -15.52
C SER A 37 13.03 10.64 -15.31
N LEU A 38 12.57 11.83 -14.89
CA LEU A 38 11.16 12.15 -14.67
C LEU A 38 10.71 13.25 -15.63
N HIS A 39 9.63 12.97 -16.37
CA HIS A 39 9.00 13.93 -17.28
C HIS A 39 7.49 13.92 -17.11
N GLN A 40 6.82 15.03 -17.44
CA GLN A 40 5.37 15.00 -17.59
C GLN A 40 5.01 14.08 -18.77
N ALA A 41 4.16 13.08 -18.54
CA ALA A 41 3.62 12.27 -19.62
C ALA A 41 2.51 13.05 -20.35
N PRO A 42 2.25 12.79 -21.64
CA PRO A 42 1.17 13.43 -22.40
C PRO A 42 -0.23 12.90 -22.03
N ILE A 43 -0.39 12.38 -20.81
CA ILE A 43 -1.59 11.69 -20.32
C ILE A 43 -2.08 12.38 -19.05
N GLY A 44 -3.32 12.84 -19.07
CA GLY A 44 -3.95 13.63 -17.99
C GLY A 44 -4.28 15.06 -18.43
N LYS A 45 -5.08 15.76 -17.62
CA LYS A 45 -5.51 17.15 -17.89
C LYS A 45 -4.82 18.17 -16.98
N GLY A 46 -4.06 17.71 -15.99
CA GLY A 46 -3.30 18.57 -15.08
C GLY A 46 -1.93 18.96 -15.61
N ALA A 47 -1.25 19.82 -14.84
CA ALA A 47 0.12 20.24 -15.08
C ALA A 47 1.06 19.68 -14.01
N VAL A 48 2.30 19.38 -14.38
CA VAL A 48 3.33 18.86 -13.48
C VAL A 48 4.47 19.88 -13.37
N ASP A 49 4.78 20.34 -12.16
CA ASP A 49 6.02 21.08 -11.89
C ASP A 49 7.02 20.20 -11.16
N PHE A 50 8.30 20.31 -11.51
CA PHE A 50 9.40 19.57 -10.89
C PHE A 50 10.32 20.53 -10.14
N PHE A 51 10.69 20.15 -8.92
CA PHE A 51 11.59 20.87 -8.04
C PHE A 51 12.73 19.92 -7.64
N PRO A 52 13.79 19.82 -8.47
CA PRO A 52 14.93 18.96 -8.19
C PRO A 52 15.72 19.42 -6.96
N ALA A 53 16.23 18.46 -6.17
CA ALA A 53 17.20 18.75 -5.11
C ALA A 53 18.54 19.25 -5.68
N SER A 54 19.37 19.85 -4.83
CA SER A 54 20.70 20.32 -5.23
C SER A 54 21.53 19.19 -5.84
N GLY A 55 22.15 19.43 -7.00
CA GLY A 55 22.94 18.43 -7.73
C GLY A 55 22.13 17.59 -8.73
N ILE A 56 20.80 17.62 -8.68
CA ILE A 56 19.94 16.94 -9.64
C ILE A 56 19.75 17.82 -10.87
N THR A 57 20.08 17.27 -12.04
CA THR A 57 19.94 17.98 -13.33
C THR A 57 18.91 17.28 -14.21
N ARG A 58 18.13 18.06 -14.96
CA ARG A 58 17.12 17.56 -15.93
C ARG A 58 16.12 16.54 -15.35
N ASN A 59 15.84 16.64 -14.05
CA ASN A 59 14.99 15.69 -13.32
C ASN A 59 15.50 14.24 -13.37
N THR A 60 16.83 14.06 -13.43
CA THR A 60 17.47 12.74 -13.47
C THR A 60 18.07 12.38 -12.12
N LEU A 61 17.57 11.32 -11.50
CA LEU A 61 18.11 10.70 -10.30
C LEU A 61 19.18 9.68 -10.70
N THR A 62 20.36 9.76 -10.11
CA THR A 62 21.54 8.93 -10.46
C THR A 62 22.06 8.11 -9.30
N ALA A 63 21.75 8.51 -8.06
CA ALA A 63 22.21 7.84 -6.86
C ALA A 63 21.07 7.63 -5.84
N PRO A 64 21.11 6.56 -5.03
CA PRO A 64 20.23 6.42 -3.89
C PRO A 64 20.32 7.63 -2.95
N GLY A 65 19.17 8.15 -2.53
CA GLY A 65 19.06 9.40 -1.78
C GLY A 65 18.66 10.60 -2.65
N ASP A 66 18.93 10.54 -3.96
CA ASP A 66 18.47 11.56 -4.90
C ASP A 66 16.94 11.67 -4.85
N CYS A 67 16.43 12.90 -4.84
CA CYS A 67 15.00 13.15 -4.85
C CYS A 67 14.59 14.39 -5.63
N ILE A 68 13.36 14.36 -6.12
CA ILE A 68 12.69 15.48 -6.79
C ILE A 68 11.32 15.66 -6.15
N ILE A 69 10.98 16.89 -5.80
CA ILE A 69 9.62 17.24 -5.41
C ILE A 69 8.81 17.48 -6.68
N VAL A 70 7.62 16.89 -6.77
CA VAL A 70 6.71 16.99 -7.91
C VAL A 70 5.40 17.59 -7.45
N ARG A 71 4.96 18.66 -8.10
CA ARG A 71 3.65 19.29 -7.83
C ARG A 71 2.71 19.02 -9.01
N ILE A 72 1.56 18.44 -8.73
CA ILE A 72 0.45 18.25 -9.66
C ILE A 72 -0.57 19.37 -9.44
N LYS A 73 -0.96 20.08 -10.50
CA LYS A 73 -1.90 21.21 -10.46
C LYS A 73 -3.07 21.02 -11.41
N GLY A 74 -4.20 21.65 -11.07
CA GLY A 74 -5.38 21.80 -11.94
C GLY A 74 -6.27 20.55 -11.98
N ALA A 75 -5.70 19.43 -12.39
CA ALA A 75 -6.37 18.13 -12.44
C ALA A 75 -5.35 17.00 -12.29
N GLN A 76 -5.81 15.75 -12.32
CA GLN A 76 -4.94 14.57 -12.36
C GLN A 76 -3.96 14.66 -13.55
N ALA A 77 -2.69 14.37 -13.30
CA ALA A 77 -1.63 14.37 -14.30
C ALA A 77 -0.72 13.17 -14.11
N SER A 78 0.04 12.83 -15.15
CA SER A 78 0.88 11.65 -15.13
C SER A 78 2.35 12.01 -15.29
N VAL A 79 3.21 11.29 -14.57
CA VAL A 79 4.67 11.40 -14.65
C VAL A 79 5.20 10.16 -15.37
N LEU A 80 5.89 10.39 -16.49
CA LEU A 80 6.68 9.38 -17.18
C LEU A 80 8.00 9.21 -16.43
N ILE A 81 8.27 7.97 -16.05
CA ILE A 81 9.46 7.55 -15.34
C ILE A 81 10.25 6.66 -16.30
N THR A 82 11.46 7.08 -16.68
CA THR A 82 12.31 6.32 -17.60
C THR A 82 13.61 5.94 -16.92
N GLU A 83 13.85 4.64 -16.79
CA GLU A 83 15.05 4.04 -16.25
C GLU A 83 16.02 3.68 -17.37
N TYR A 84 17.28 4.07 -17.19
CA TYR A 84 18.39 3.80 -18.09
C TYR A 84 19.38 2.88 -17.39
N HIS A 85 19.58 1.70 -17.96
CA HIS A 85 20.47 0.67 -17.43
C HIS A 85 21.60 0.41 -18.45
N PRO A 86 22.87 0.52 -18.06
CA PRO A 86 23.99 0.14 -18.93
C PRO A 86 24.02 -1.37 -19.15
N GLU A 87 24.66 -1.79 -20.23
CA GLU A 87 24.83 -3.19 -20.59
C GLU A 87 25.46 -4.01 -19.43
N GLY A 88 24.80 -5.11 -19.05
CA GLY A 88 25.21 -5.96 -17.93
C GLY A 88 24.56 -5.61 -16.57
N GLU A 89 23.88 -4.47 -16.45
CA GLU A 89 23.13 -4.07 -15.26
C GLU A 89 21.62 -4.27 -15.50
N SER A 90 20.93 -5.00 -14.60
CA SER A 90 19.47 -5.21 -14.68
C SER A 90 18.76 -5.11 -13.34
N ALA A 91 19.46 -4.66 -12.29
CA ALA A 91 18.83 -4.39 -11.01
C ALA A 91 17.88 -3.19 -11.19
N ALA A 92 16.60 -3.39 -10.92
CA ALA A 92 15.59 -2.33 -11.07
C ALA A 92 15.86 -1.19 -10.09
N ILE A 93 15.64 0.05 -10.54
CA ILE A 93 15.72 1.23 -9.65
C ILE A 93 14.48 1.23 -8.76
N GLN A 94 14.69 1.19 -7.45
CA GLN A 94 13.59 1.30 -6.49
C GLN A 94 13.27 2.78 -6.28
N LEU A 95 12.14 3.21 -6.83
CA LEU A 95 11.62 4.56 -6.70
C LEU A 95 10.49 4.56 -5.67
N ARG A 96 10.61 5.36 -4.61
CA ARG A 96 9.52 5.66 -3.67
C ARG A 96 8.86 6.99 -4.04
N ILE A 97 7.54 7.04 -3.97
CA ILE A 97 6.74 8.23 -4.23
C ILE A 97 5.91 8.52 -2.99
N ASP A 98 6.23 9.60 -2.28
CA ASP A 98 5.56 10.01 -1.04
C ASP A 98 4.76 11.30 -1.28
N GLN A 99 3.51 11.41 -0.82
CA GLN A 99 2.75 12.65 -0.93
C GLN A 99 3.09 13.61 0.23
N ILE A 100 3.37 14.88 -0.08
CA ILE A 100 3.53 15.96 0.90
C ILE A 100 2.14 16.49 1.24
N ASN A 101 1.71 16.28 2.48
CA ASN A 101 0.45 16.82 2.96
C ASN A 101 0.63 18.30 3.33
N THR A 102 0.07 19.19 2.50
CA THR A 102 0.11 20.65 2.70
C THR A 102 -1.18 21.21 3.30
N SER A 103 -2.03 20.35 3.87
CA SER A 103 -3.20 20.81 4.63
C SER A 103 -2.75 21.74 5.75
N PRO A 104 -3.31 22.96 5.89
CA PRO A 104 -2.99 23.82 7.01
C PRO A 104 -3.44 23.14 8.30
N ALA A 105 -2.51 22.48 8.97
CA ALA A 105 -2.67 22.04 10.34
C ALA A 105 -2.63 23.28 11.23
N GLY A 106 -3.77 23.94 11.40
CA GLY A 106 -3.94 24.90 12.48
C GLY A 106 -3.92 24.16 13.82
N PRO A 107 -3.06 24.53 14.78
CA PRO A 107 -3.05 23.89 16.08
C PRO A 107 -4.29 24.33 16.85
N LYS A 108 -5.22 23.40 17.11
CA LYS A 108 -6.17 23.55 18.22
C LYS A 108 -5.47 23.09 19.49
N PRO A 109 -5.33 23.93 20.53
CA PRO A 109 -4.82 23.47 21.81
C PRO A 109 -5.89 22.59 22.45
N GLY A 110 -5.63 21.28 22.51
CA GLY A 110 -6.57 20.30 23.03
C GLY A 110 -5.86 19.00 23.40
N THR A 111 -5.38 18.97 24.64
CA THR A 111 -4.90 17.82 25.41
C THR A 111 -3.76 17.00 24.81
N THR A 112 -2.64 16.96 25.51
CA THR A 112 -1.57 15.97 25.42
C THR A 112 -2.14 14.55 25.50
N GLN A 113 -2.62 14.03 24.37
CA GLN A 113 -2.97 12.63 24.24
C GLN A 113 -1.66 11.88 24.09
N LYS A 114 -1.22 11.28 25.20
CA LYS A 114 -0.17 10.26 25.28
C LYS A 114 -0.27 9.39 24.02
N ALA A 115 0.79 9.33 23.22
CA ALA A 115 0.81 8.60 21.96
C ALA A 115 0.45 7.13 22.22
N ASN A 116 -0.83 6.79 22.07
CA ASN A 116 -1.28 5.42 22.09
C ASN A 116 -0.71 4.78 20.84
N ALA A 117 -0.04 3.63 21.01
CA ALA A 117 0.35 2.81 19.87
C ALA A 117 -0.86 2.59 18.95
N PRO A 118 -0.69 2.62 17.62
CA PRO A 118 -1.80 2.42 16.70
C PRO A 118 -2.53 1.12 17.04
N GLN A 119 -3.81 1.22 17.42
CA GLN A 119 -4.62 0.06 17.75
C GLN A 119 -5.26 -0.51 16.48
N PRO A 120 -5.37 -1.85 16.37
CA PRO A 120 -6.12 -2.46 15.28
C PRO A 120 -7.54 -1.92 15.19
N VAL A 121 -8.01 -1.70 13.96
CA VAL A 121 -9.39 -1.33 13.69
C VAL A 121 -10.33 -2.50 14.02
N ARG A 122 -11.60 -2.21 14.26
CA ARG A 122 -12.61 -3.25 14.51
C ARG A 122 -13.10 -3.83 13.18
N LEU A 123 -12.78 -5.09 12.95
CA LEU A 123 -13.30 -5.88 11.83
C LEU A 123 -14.30 -6.89 12.35
N LYS A 124 -15.48 -6.91 11.71
CA LYS A 124 -16.52 -7.90 11.96
C LYS A 124 -16.64 -8.79 10.73
N LEU A 125 -16.36 -10.08 10.91
CA LEU A 125 -16.42 -11.06 9.85
C LEU A 125 -17.71 -11.86 10.01
N HIS A 126 -18.46 -11.96 8.93
CA HIS A 126 -19.61 -12.84 8.81
C HIS A 126 -19.24 -13.98 7.86
N GLY A 127 -19.65 -15.21 8.15
CA GLY A 127 -19.40 -16.33 7.25
C GLY A 127 -20.40 -17.45 7.38
N HIS A 128 -20.51 -18.23 6.32
CA HIS A 128 -21.31 -19.46 6.32
C HIS A 128 -20.36 -20.65 6.39
N ILE A 129 -20.49 -21.43 7.47
CA ILE A 129 -19.68 -22.62 7.71
C ILE A 129 -20.55 -23.86 7.49
N GLU A 130 -20.02 -24.86 6.78
CA GLU A 130 -20.77 -26.09 6.53
C GLU A 130 -21.30 -26.69 7.84
N THR A 131 -22.54 -27.20 7.82
CA THR A 131 -23.25 -27.82 8.96
C THR A 131 -23.50 -26.92 10.18
N ARG A 132 -22.77 -25.82 10.34
CA ARG A 132 -22.90 -24.85 11.43
C ARG A 132 -23.78 -23.65 11.05
N GLY A 133 -23.83 -23.30 9.77
CA GLY A 133 -24.59 -22.16 9.27
C GLY A 133 -23.85 -20.83 9.40
N ASP A 134 -24.60 -19.74 9.52
CA ASP A 134 -24.04 -18.39 9.59
C ASP A 134 -23.41 -18.11 10.95
N VAL A 135 -22.17 -17.62 10.95
CA VAL A 135 -21.36 -17.30 12.12
C VAL A 135 -20.83 -15.88 11.99
N VAL A 136 -20.68 -15.21 13.12
CA VAL A 136 -20.16 -13.85 13.23
C VAL A 136 -19.04 -13.82 14.25
N VAL A 137 -17.95 -13.14 13.92
CA VAL A 137 -16.83 -12.89 14.83
C VAL A 137 -16.37 -11.45 14.70
N GLU A 138 -15.95 -10.85 15.81
CA GLU A 138 -15.28 -9.55 15.83
C GLU A 138 -13.83 -9.76 16.27
N ASN A 139 -12.87 -9.24 15.49
CA ASN A 139 -11.43 -9.30 15.79
C ASN A 139 -10.90 -10.71 16.17
N GLY A 140 -11.27 -11.73 15.39
CA GLY A 140 -10.92 -13.12 15.69
C GLY A 140 -10.93 -14.03 14.46
N TRP A 141 -10.90 -15.35 14.71
CA TRP A 141 -11.01 -16.36 13.68
C TRP A 141 -12.47 -16.55 13.26
N LEU A 142 -12.76 -16.36 11.98
CA LEU A 142 -13.95 -16.88 11.35
C LEU A 142 -13.66 -18.34 10.98
N GLY A 143 -14.39 -19.27 11.59
CA GLY A 143 -14.06 -20.70 11.53
C GLY A 143 -13.03 -21.10 12.60
N ALA A 144 -12.35 -22.23 12.39
CA ALA A 144 -11.34 -22.72 13.33
C ALA A 144 -10.16 -23.36 12.58
N PRO A 145 -8.90 -22.98 12.86
CA PRO A 145 -7.74 -23.53 12.14
C PRO A 145 -7.63 -25.06 12.19
N ASN A 146 -8.11 -25.68 13.27
CA ASN A 146 -7.96 -27.11 13.54
C ASN A 146 -9.23 -27.92 13.19
N THR A 147 -10.15 -27.37 12.40
CA THR A 147 -11.36 -28.09 11.97
C THR A 147 -11.29 -28.51 10.50
N LEU A 148 -12.15 -29.45 10.14
CA LEU A 148 -12.43 -29.82 8.75
C LEU A 148 -13.62 -29.06 8.17
N LEU A 149 -14.38 -28.31 9.00
CA LEU A 149 -15.54 -27.58 8.55
C LEU A 149 -15.16 -26.42 7.62
N ARG A 150 -15.57 -26.48 6.36
CA ARG A 150 -15.29 -25.45 5.35
C ARG A 150 -16.13 -24.19 5.49
N LEU A 151 -15.57 -23.07 5.06
CA LEU A 151 -16.29 -21.85 4.72
C LEU A 151 -16.85 -21.97 3.29
N GLU A 152 -18.13 -21.65 3.13
CA GLU A 152 -18.80 -21.53 1.82
C GLU A 152 -18.84 -20.10 1.32
N GLY A 153 -18.82 -19.13 2.25
CA GLY A 153 -18.93 -17.71 1.93
C GLY A 153 -18.62 -16.83 3.14
N PHE A 154 -18.23 -15.58 2.89
CA PHE A 154 -17.97 -14.60 3.94
C PHE A 154 -18.18 -13.15 3.48
N SER A 155 -18.33 -12.24 4.44
CA SER A 155 -18.18 -10.80 4.28
C SER A 155 -17.32 -10.23 5.39
N VAL A 156 -16.65 -9.12 5.11
CA VAL A 156 -15.83 -8.40 6.09
C VAL A 156 -16.35 -6.98 6.23
N ASP A 157 -16.90 -6.66 7.38
CA ASP A 157 -17.36 -5.32 7.74
C ASP A 157 -16.25 -4.58 8.47
N TRP A 158 -15.82 -3.46 7.91
CA TRP A 158 -14.90 -2.53 8.56
C TRP A 158 -15.72 -1.46 9.29
N LYS A 159 -15.84 -1.62 10.61
CA LYS A 159 -16.57 -0.66 11.42
C LYS A 159 -15.79 0.65 11.52
N ASP A 160 -16.48 1.77 11.35
CA ASP A 160 -15.89 3.11 11.34
C ASP A 160 -14.84 3.27 10.22
N GLN A 161 -15.09 2.64 9.07
CA GLN A 161 -14.24 2.74 7.88
C GLN A 161 -13.99 4.22 7.53
N PRO A 162 -12.72 4.66 7.48
CA PRO A 162 -12.38 6.01 7.09
C PRO A 162 -12.77 6.29 5.64
N GLN A 163 -13.08 7.56 5.34
CA GLN A 163 -13.21 8.01 3.95
C GLN A 163 -11.91 7.72 3.17
N ASP A 164 -12.08 7.34 1.91
CA ASP A 164 -11.00 7.06 0.95
C ASP A 164 -10.04 5.93 1.33
N VAL A 165 -10.49 5.00 2.18
CA VAL A 165 -9.89 3.67 2.37
C VAL A 165 -10.98 2.61 2.37
N SER A 166 -10.75 1.49 1.69
CA SER A 166 -11.61 0.31 1.76
C SER A 166 -10.81 -0.96 1.76
N LEU A 167 -11.37 -2.03 2.32
CA LEU A 167 -10.90 -3.38 2.12
C LEU A 167 -11.55 -3.93 0.84
N ALA A 168 -10.74 -4.44 -0.08
CA ALA A 168 -11.17 -5.25 -1.20
C ALA A 168 -10.74 -6.70 -0.97
N TYR A 169 -11.58 -7.64 -1.39
CA TYR A 169 -11.29 -9.06 -1.30
C TYR A 169 -11.93 -9.83 -2.42
N LEU A 170 -11.37 -11.00 -2.69
CA LEU A 170 -11.95 -11.96 -3.61
C LEU A 170 -11.91 -13.36 -3.02
N CYS A 171 -12.79 -14.22 -3.54
CA CYS A 171 -12.69 -15.64 -3.33
C CYS A 171 -13.01 -16.42 -4.62
N ARG A 172 -12.59 -17.69 -4.65
CA ARG A 172 -13.02 -18.67 -5.64
C ARG A 172 -13.71 -19.84 -4.95
N SER A 173 -14.78 -20.32 -5.57
CA SER A 173 -15.53 -21.51 -5.16
C SER A 173 -15.10 -22.74 -5.97
N GLY A 174 -13.81 -23.07 -5.95
CA GLY A 174 -13.18 -24.13 -6.74
C GLY A 174 -12.03 -23.65 -7.61
N LYS A 175 -11.06 -24.55 -7.89
CA LYS A 175 -9.77 -24.29 -8.58
C LYS A 175 -9.84 -23.45 -9.85
N ASN A 176 -10.90 -23.61 -10.64
CA ASN A 176 -11.09 -22.93 -11.93
C ASN A 176 -12.36 -22.08 -11.99
N SER A 177 -12.94 -21.74 -10.84
CA SER A 177 -14.12 -20.86 -10.81
C SER A 177 -13.70 -19.40 -11.01
N GLU A 178 -14.57 -18.62 -11.67
CA GLU A 178 -14.39 -17.18 -11.79
C GLU A 178 -14.29 -16.52 -10.40
N PRO A 179 -13.39 -15.54 -10.23
CA PRO A 179 -13.20 -14.89 -8.95
C PRO A 179 -14.41 -13.99 -8.64
N GLN A 180 -14.92 -14.11 -7.43
CA GLN A 180 -15.95 -13.21 -6.91
C GLN A 180 -15.27 -12.10 -6.14
N ILE A 181 -15.37 -10.86 -6.63
CA ILE A 181 -14.72 -9.68 -6.04
C ILE A 181 -15.73 -8.87 -5.24
N ALA A 182 -15.32 -8.40 -4.08
CA ALA A 182 -16.13 -7.62 -3.16
C ALA A 182 -15.31 -6.50 -2.48
N LEU A 183 -16.05 -5.49 -2.03
CA LEU A 183 -15.56 -4.49 -1.08
C LEU A 183 -16.10 -4.82 0.33
N ALA A 184 -15.61 -4.08 1.33
CA ALA A 184 -16.10 -4.18 2.71
C ALA A 184 -17.65 -4.21 2.77
N GLY A 185 -18.18 -5.16 3.54
CA GLY A 185 -19.61 -5.42 3.73
C GLY A 185 -20.30 -6.25 2.64
N GLN A 186 -19.68 -6.50 1.49
CA GLN A 186 -20.28 -7.32 0.42
C GLN A 186 -19.98 -8.81 0.57
N PHE A 187 -20.99 -9.67 0.52
CA PHE A 187 -20.80 -11.12 0.70
C PHE A 187 -20.25 -11.80 -0.57
N VAL A 188 -19.22 -12.63 -0.41
CA VAL A 188 -18.64 -13.50 -1.45
C VAL A 188 -18.79 -14.98 -1.10
N GLY A 189 -18.69 -15.85 -2.10
CA GLY A 189 -18.99 -17.27 -1.96
C GLY A 189 -20.48 -17.56 -2.05
N THR A 190 -20.93 -18.58 -1.33
CA THR A 190 -22.32 -19.05 -1.32
C THR A 190 -22.79 -19.39 0.09
N ARG A 191 -24.10 -19.61 0.24
CA ARG A 191 -24.72 -20.16 1.45
C ARG A 191 -25.52 -21.39 1.08
N ARG A 192 -25.35 -22.50 1.80
CA ARG A 192 -26.12 -23.74 1.64
C ARG A 192 -26.07 -24.32 0.22
N GLN A 193 -24.98 -24.09 -0.50
CA GLN A 193 -24.78 -24.66 -1.85
C GLN A 193 -23.72 -25.76 -1.87
N ALA A 194 -23.15 -26.11 -0.72
CA ALA A 194 -22.08 -27.11 -0.61
C ALA A 194 -20.83 -26.77 -1.45
N LYS A 195 -20.61 -25.48 -1.76
CA LYS A 195 -19.46 -25.00 -2.53
C LYS A 195 -18.41 -24.41 -1.59
N PRO A 196 -17.26 -25.09 -1.37
CA PRO A 196 -16.16 -24.54 -0.59
C PRO A 196 -15.51 -23.36 -1.29
N ILE A 197 -15.04 -22.41 -0.47
CA ILE A 197 -14.00 -21.47 -0.91
C ILE A 197 -12.67 -22.23 -0.97
N THR A 198 -11.96 -22.12 -2.10
CA THR A 198 -10.65 -22.75 -2.32
C THR A 198 -9.51 -21.75 -2.47
N SER A 199 -9.82 -20.47 -2.63
CA SER A 199 -8.82 -19.41 -2.61
C SER A 199 -9.40 -18.07 -2.15
N VAL A 200 -8.52 -17.22 -1.64
CA VAL A 200 -8.85 -15.86 -1.19
C VAL A 200 -7.71 -14.89 -1.45
N ALA A 201 -8.01 -13.62 -1.74
CA ALA A 201 -7.04 -12.54 -1.74
C ALA A 201 -7.63 -11.30 -1.06
N PHE A 202 -6.78 -10.46 -0.48
CA PHE A 202 -7.19 -9.26 0.24
C PHE A 202 -6.24 -8.11 -0.06
N ALA A 203 -6.78 -6.91 -0.24
CA ALA A 203 -6.01 -5.70 -0.47
C ALA A 203 -6.70 -4.47 0.15
N LEU A 204 -5.89 -3.51 0.59
CA LEU A 204 -6.40 -2.18 0.93
C LEU A 204 -6.43 -1.33 -0.32
N THR A 205 -7.51 -0.58 -0.49
CA THR A 205 -7.78 0.26 -1.66
C THR A 205 -8.17 1.67 -1.22
N GLY A 206 -8.04 2.65 -2.11
CA GLY A 206 -8.33 4.06 -1.83
C GLY A 206 -7.10 4.89 -1.49
N GLN A 207 -7.23 6.22 -1.57
CA GLN A 207 -6.14 7.19 -1.48
C GLN A 207 -5.36 7.11 -0.16
N ARG A 208 -6.03 6.71 0.93
CA ARG A 208 -5.45 6.64 2.27
C ARG A 208 -5.05 5.21 2.67
N ALA A 209 -5.11 4.23 1.75
CA ALA A 209 -4.79 2.83 2.03
C ALA A 209 -3.38 2.63 2.61
N ALA A 210 -2.40 3.42 2.14
CA ALA A 210 -1.01 3.37 2.63
C ALA A 210 -0.86 3.76 4.12
N HIS A 211 -1.86 4.42 4.71
CA HIS A 211 -1.90 4.72 6.15
C HIS A 211 -2.36 3.54 7.00
N TYR A 212 -2.65 2.41 6.38
CA TYR A 212 -3.09 1.20 7.05
C TYR A 212 -2.23 0.02 6.61
N GLU A 213 -2.10 -0.94 7.51
CA GLU A 213 -1.43 -2.20 7.25
C GLU A 213 -2.47 -3.31 7.39
N LEU A 214 -2.62 -4.10 6.34
CA LEU A 214 -3.41 -5.31 6.35
C LEU A 214 -2.51 -6.49 6.67
N SER A 215 -2.91 -7.26 7.68
CA SER A 215 -2.29 -8.52 8.06
C SER A 215 -3.37 -9.55 8.37
N GLY A 216 -2.98 -10.81 8.49
CA GLY A 216 -3.94 -11.88 8.74
C GLY A 216 -3.42 -13.23 8.33
N GLN A 217 -4.29 -14.23 8.50
CA GLN A 217 -4.01 -15.61 8.14
C GLN A 217 -5.26 -16.27 7.54
N ALA A 218 -5.04 -17.10 6.52
CA ALA A 218 -6.02 -18.01 5.96
C ALA A 218 -5.55 -19.45 6.17
N VAL A 219 -6.45 -20.35 6.55
CA VAL A 219 -6.15 -21.76 6.79
C VAL A 219 -6.98 -22.61 5.82
N PHE A 220 -6.29 -23.45 5.06
CA PHE A 220 -6.90 -24.44 4.19
C PHE A 220 -6.83 -25.81 4.86
N GLY A 221 -7.81 -26.68 4.62
CA GLY A 221 -7.95 -27.96 5.30
C GLY A 221 -6.65 -28.79 5.28
N GLY A 222 -6.16 -29.17 6.46
CA GLY A 222 -4.93 -29.95 6.63
C GLY A 222 -3.62 -29.18 6.35
N GLN A 223 -3.69 -27.86 6.12
CA GLN A 223 -2.52 -27.02 5.84
C GLN A 223 -2.19 -26.10 7.01
N PRO A 224 -0.92 -25.70 7.19
CA PRO A 224 -0.57 -24.65 8.14
C PRO A 224 -1.17 -23.30 7.72
N PRO A 225 -1.38 -22.36 8.65
CA PRO A 225 -1.88 -21.02 8.32
C PRO A 225 -0.98 -20.28 7.34
N LEU A 226 -1.57 -19.75 6.27
CA LEU A 226 -0.91 -18.91 5.28
C LEU A 226 -1.11 -17.43 5.61
N THR A 227 -0.02 -16.67 5.61
CA THR A 227 -0.05 -15.23 5.87
C THR A 227 -0.67 -14.46 4.71
N VAL A 228 -1.59 -13.54 5.04
CA VAL A 228 -2.17 -12.59 4.08
C VAL A 228 -1.10 -11.58 3.66
N ALA A 229 -0.93 -11.43 2.35
CA ALA A 229 -0.06 -10.44 1.74
C ALA A 229 -0.85 -9.68 0.65
N PRO A 230 -0.56 -8.38 0.45
CA PRO A 230 -1.16 -7.62 -0.65
C PRO A 230 -0.92 -8.31 -2.00
N ASP A 231 -1.92 -8.24 -2.87
CA ASP A 231 -1.88 -8.71 -4.27
C ASP A 231 -1.52 -10.19 -4.46
N LYS A 232 -1.61 -11.00 -3.40
CA LYS A 232 -1.36 -12.44 -3.43
C LYS A 232 -2.63 -13.21 -3.15
N GLU A 233 -3.06 -13.99 -4.14
CA GLU A 233 -4.09 -15.00 -3.95
C GLU A 233 -3.52 -16.19 -3.15
N LEU A 234 -4.16 -16.50 -2.03
CA LEU A 234 -3.83 -17.62 -1.16
C LEU A 234 -4.66 -18.84 -1.56
N THR A 235 -3.99 -19.98 -1.64
CA THR A 235 -4.57 -21.27 -2.00
C THR A 235 -3.82 -22.37 -1.26
N GLY A 236 -4.47 -23.51 -1.03
CA GLY A 236 -3.75 -24.73 -0.68
C GLY A 236 -2.86 -25.24 -1.83
N PRO A 237 -1.92 -26.17 -1.54
CA PRO A 237 -0.92 -26.65 -2.49
C PRO A 237 -1.49 -27.15 -3.83
N ASN A 238 -2.67 -27.79 -3.81
CA ASN A 238 -3.26 -28.38 -5.00
C ASN A 238 -4.33 -27.49 -5.65
N GLY A 239 -4.73 -26.40 -5.00
CA GLY A 239 -5.81 -25.52 -5.47
C GLY A 239 -7.21 -26.04 -5.18
N THR A 240 -7.33 -27.10 -4.37
CA THR A 240 -8.59 -27.79 -4.08
C THR A 240 -8.88 -27.85 -2.58
N GLU A 241 -7.90 -27.55 -1.74
CA GLU A 241 -8.05 -27.49 -0.31
C GLU A 241 -9.05 -26.38 0.06
N GLN A 242 -9.91 -26.67 1.02
CA GLN A 242 -11.06 -25.84 1.38
C GLN A 242 -10.64 -24.88 2.48
N LEU A 243 -11.05 -23.61 2.40
CA LEU A 243 -10.83 -22.62 3.45
C LEU A 243 -11.62 -23.04 4.71
N VAL A 244 -10.94 -23.23 5.83
CA VAL A 244 -11.54 -23.64 7.12
C VAL A 244 -11.46 -22.55 8.19
N ALA A 245 -10.55 -21.59 8.02
CA ALA A 245 -10.45 -20.45 8.92
C ALA A 245 -9.87 -19.21 8.24
N LEU A 246 -10.36 -18.04 8.64
CA LEU A 246 -9.86 -16.74 8.21
C LEU A 246 -9.75 -15.78 9.40
N ARG A 247 -8.63 -15.07 9.50
CA ARG A 247 -8.44 -13.97 10.45
C ARG A 247 -7.78 -12.80 9.73
N LEU A 248 -8.36 -11.61 9.89
CA LEU A 248 -7.83 -10.38 9.32
C LEU A 248 -7.63 -9.34 10.42
N VAL A 249 -6.62 -8.51 10.25
CA VAL A 249 -6.29 -7.39 11.14
C VAL A 249 -5.87 -6.22 10.26
N ILE A 250 -6.48 -5.06 10.47
CA ILE A 250 -6.03 -3.82 9.86
C ILE A 250 -5.56 -2.90 10.97
N THR A 251 -4.32 -2.41 10.87
CA THR A 251 -3.72 -1.52 11.87
C THR A 251 -3.37 -0.20 11.19
N PRO A 252 -3.72 0.96 11.76
CA PRO A 252 -3.19 2.23 11.27
C PRO A 252 -1.67 2.23 11.36
N ARG A 253 -0.97 2.66 10.32
CA ARG A 253 0.47 2.90 10.38
C ARG A 253 0.69 4.14 11.25
N ALA A 254 1.56 4.03 12.27
CA ALA A 254 1.98 5.21 13.01
C ALA A 254 2.52 6.25 12.01
N ALA A 255 2.05 7.49 12.12
CA ALA A 255 2.69 8.59 11.41
C ALA A 255 4.17 8.55 11.81
N GLN A 256 5.08 8.41 10.85
CA GLN A 256 6.49 8.67 11.13
C GLN A 256 6.59 10.14 11.49
N VAL A 257 6.59 10.42 12.79
CA VAL A 257 6.95 11.73 13.32
C VAL A 257 8.38 11.95 12.87
N SER A 258 8.57 12.87 11.93
CA SER A 258 9.89 13.40 11.66
C SER A 258 10.50 13.84 13.00
N PRO A 259 11.79 13.60 13.27
CA PRO A 259 12.40 14.08 14.50
C PRO A 259 12.08 15.58 14.66
N PRO A 260 11.81 16.04 15.90
CA PRO A 260 11.44 17.43 16.14
C PRO A 260 12.45 18.33 15.43
N ALA A 261 11.92 19.38 14.78
CA ALA A 261 12.72 20.37 14.09
C ALA A 261 13.91 20.75 14.96
N SER A 262 15.12 20.73 14.37
CA SER A 262 16.33 21.10 15.11
C SER A 262 16.11 22.46 15.77
N PRO A 263 16.62 22.67 17.00
CA PRO A 263 16.45 23.91 17.78
C PRO A 263 16.97 25.17 17.08
N TRP A 264 17.62 25.02 15.92
CA TRP A 264 18.04 26.09 15.01
C TRP A 264 16.89 26.77 14.25
N SER A 265 15.64 26.32 14.40
CA SER A 265 14.47 26.87 13.68
C SER A 265 13.66 27.91 14.47
N ASP A 266 14.02 28.19 15.73
CA ASP A 266 13.36 29.24 16.52
C ASP A 266 13.89 30.62 16.12
N THR A 267 13.07 31.35 15.35
CA THR A 267 13.36 32.73 14.94
C THR A 267 13.20 33.75 16.08
N GLU A 268 12.76 33.33 17.27
CA GLU A 268 12.70 34.20 18.46
C GLU A 268 14.04 34.34 19.20
N THR A 269 15.04 33.50 18.90
CA THR A 269 16.37 33.58 19.54
C THR A 269 17.47 33.86 18.52
N THR A 270 17.38 34.95 17.77
CA THR A 270 18.53 35.47 17.01
C THR A 270 18.79 36.92 17.44
N GLN A 271 19.56 37.09 18.52
CA GLN A 271 20.19 38.37 18.80
C GLN A 271 21.44 38.49 17.92
N ILE A 272 21.34 39.32 16.89
CA ILE A 272 22.46 39.67 16.02
C ILE A 272 23.33 40.68 16.78
N PHE A 273 24.45 40.26 17.34
CA PHE A 273 25.48 41.20 17.81
C PHE A 273 26.23 41.75 16.60
N ARG A 274 26.01 43.03 16.28
CA ARG A 274 26.89 43.80 15.40
C ARG A 274 27.99 44.41 16.25
N ASN A 275 29.22 43.92 16.13
CA ASN A 275 30.37 44.66 16.65
C ASN A 275 30.73 45.78 15.66
N SER A 276 30.86 46.99 16.22
CA SER A 276 31.46 48.17 15.57
C SER A 276 32.98 48.10 15.67
#